data_AF-A0A0G0B746-F1
#
_entry.id   AF-A0A0G0B746-F1
#
_cell.length_a   1.000
_cell.length_b   1.000
_cell.length_c   1.000
_cell.angle_alpha   90.00
_cell.angle_beta   90.00
_cell.angle_gamma   90.00
#
_symmetry.space_group_name_H-M   'P 1'
#
loop_
_entity.id
_entity.type
_entity.pdbx_description
1 polymer ?
#
loop_
_entity_poly.entity_id
_entity_poly.type
_entity_poly.pdbx_seq_one_letter_code
_entity_poly.pdbx_strand_id
1 'polypeptide(L)'
;MSIPLYIFLFIYFAFLIIFVFFSVVNIIHIIRTGSLTFASFIITTIIGAMTIFTLFFTWALLTGTNWQTPVNILNINNANDVINFNV
;
A
#
# COMPACT_ATOMS: atom_id res chain seq x y z
N MET A 1 3.01 15.15 -20.63
CA MET A 1 3.95 15.31 -19.49
C MET A 1 4.06 13.95 -18.81
N SER A 2 5.26 13.38 -18.76
CA SER A 2 5.51 12.10 -18.08
C SER A 2 6.18 12.35 -16.74
N ILE A 3 5.74 11.63 -15.71
CA ILE A 3 6.38 11.66 -14.39
C ILE A 3 6.99 10.26 -14.16
N PRO A 4 8.26 10.17 -13.75
CA PRO A 4 8.87 8.89 -13.44
C PRO A 4 8.16 8.16 -12.29
N LEU A 5 8.06 6.83 -12.39
CA LEU A 5 7.40 5.96 -11.41
C LEU A 5 7.96 6.10 -9.99
N TYR A 6 9.26 6.41 -9.84
CA TYR A 6 9.90 6.53 -8.52
C TYR A 6 9.21 7.54 -7.59
N ILE A 7 8.58 8.60 -8.13
CA ILE A 7 7.91 9.62 -7.31
C ILE A 7 6.73 9.00 -6.56
N PHE A 8 5.92 8.21 -7.26
CA PHE A 8 4.78 7.49 -6.67
C PHE A 8 5.24 6.43 -5.67
N LEU A 9 6.31 5.70 -6.00
CA LEU A 9 6.90 4.69 -5.13
C LEU A 9 7.42 5.29 -3.81
N PHE A 10 8.00 6.49 -3.86
CA PHE A 10 8.51 7.16 -2.66
C PHE A 10 7.38 7.62 -1.72
N ILE A 11 6.29 8.15 -2.27
CA ILE A 11 5.09 8.52 -1.50
C ILE A 11 4.48 7.27 -0.86
N TYR A 12 4.37 6.19 -1.62
CA TYR A 12 3.88 4.91 -1.12
C TYR A 12 4.79 4.32 -0.04
N PHE A 13 6.11 4.49 -0.15
CA PHE A 13 7.06 4.07 0.87
C PHE A 13 6.86 4.83 2.20
N ALA A 14 6.64 6.15 2.15
CA ALA A 14 6.30 6.93 3.34
C ALA A 14 5.00 6.43 3.99
N PHE A 15 3.99 6.09 3.18
CA PHE A 15 2.76 5.45 3.67
C PHE A 15 3.04 4.11 4.36
N LEU A 16 3.91 3.26 3.81
CA LEU A 16 4.28 1.98 4.44
C LEU A 16 4.96 2.16 5.79
N ILE A 17 5.82 3.16 5.96
CA ILE A 17 6.45 3.47 7.26
C ILE A 17 5.38 3.79 8.30
N ILE A 18 4.44 4.68 7.95
CA ILE A 18 3.33 5.07 8.83
C ILE A 18 2.48 3.84 9.18
N PHE A 19 2.14 3.04 8.18
CA PHE A 19 1.37 1.81 8.34
C PHE A 19 2.04 0.82 9.31
N VAL A 20 3.34 0.56 9.15
CA VAL A 20 4.11 -0.31 10.04
C VAL A 20 4.14 0.26 11.46
N PHE A 21 4.34 1.57 11.61
CA PHE A 21 4.32 2.22 12.93
C PHE A 21 2.98 2.00 13.64
N PHE A 22 1.85 2.25 12.97
CA PHE A 22 0.53 2.00 13.54
C PHE A 22 0.29 0.52 13.87
N SER A 23 0.75 -0.40 13.01
CA SER A 23 0.67 -1.84 13.29
C SER A 23 1.41 -2.22 14.58
N VAL A 24 2.64 -1.71 14.77
CA VAL A 24 3.43 -1.95 15.97
C VAL A 24 2.77 -1.35 17.22
N VAL A 25 2.27 -0.11 17.13
CA VAL A 25 1.55 0.54 18.24
C VAL A 25 0.33 -0.28 18.66
N ASN A 26 -0.45 -0.80 17.70
CA ASN A 26 -1.61 -1.63 17.99
C ASN A 26 -1.24 -2.94 18.71
N ILE A 27 -0.16 -3.60 18.28
CA ILE A 27 0.35 -4.81 18.95
C ILE A 27 0.76 -4.50 20.38
N ILE A 28 1.54 -3.42 20.60
CA ILE A 28 1.98 -3.00 21.93
C ILE A 28 0.80 -2.63 22.82
N HIS A 29 -0.20 -1.93 22.27
CA HIS A 29 -1.39 -1.52 23.01
C HIS A 29 -2.15 -2.73 23.57
N ILE A 30 -2.26 -3.79 22.78
CA ILE A 30 -2.99 -5.01 23.17
C ILE A 30 -2.22 -5.81 24.22
N ILE A 31 -0.89 -5.86 24.12
CA ILE A 31 -0.04 -6.46 25.16
C ILE A 31 -0.18 -5.69 26.47
N ARG A 32 -0.15 -4.35 26.42
CA ARG A 32 -0.16 -3.49 27.62
C ARG A 32 -1.52 -3.40 28.31
N THR A 33 -2.62 -3.42 27.56
CA THR A 33 -3.96 -3.29 28.14
C THR A 33 -4.47 -4.59 28.78
N GLY A 34 -3.73 -5.70 28.70
CA GLY A 34 -4.07 -6.98 29.33
C GLY A 34 -5.37 -7.59 28.82
N SER A 35 -6.03 -6.96 27.83
CA SER A 35 -7.25 -7.42 27.20
C SER A 35 -6.92 -8.48 26.15
N LEU A 36 -6.30 -9.57 26.58
CA LEU A 36 -6.18 -10.80 25.81
C LEU A 36 -7.49 -11.56 25.81
N THR A 37 -8.60 -10.86 25.52
CA THR A 37 -9.80 -11.57 25.11
C THR A 37 -9.44 -12.34 23.84
N PHE A 38 -9.90 -13.58 23.75
CA PHE A 38 -9.61 -14.45 22.59
C PHE A 38 -9.94 -13.75 21.26
N ALA A 39 -11.01 -12.95 21.24
CA ALA A 39 -11.39 -12.12 20.10
C ALA A 39 -10.34 -11.06 19.75
N SER A 40 -9.88 -10.26 20.73
CA SER A 40 -8.84 -9.25 20.50
C SER A 40 -7.56 -9.89 19.98
N PHE A 41 -7.13 -11.02 20.55
CA PHE A 41 -5.94 -11.76 20.09
C PHE A 41 -6.04 -12.24 18.64
N ILE A 42 -7.17 -12.82 18.25
CA ILE A 42 -7.40 -13.26 16.86
C ILE A 42 -7.34 -12.06 15.91
N ILE A 43 -8.02 -10.97 16.24
CA ILE A 43 -8.04 -9.77 15.38
C ILE A 43 -6.64 -9.17 15.24
N THR A 44 -5.85 -9.08 16.32
CA THR A 44 -4.44 -8.62 16.24
C THR A 44 -3.60 -9.54 15.36
N THR A 45 -3.77 -10.85 15.51
CA THR A 45 -3.03 -11.85 14.74
C THR A 45 -3.35 -11.73 13.25
N ILE A 46 -4.62 -11.55 12.90
CA ILE A 46 -5.06 -11.31 11.52
C ILE A 46 -4.46 -10.02 10.98
N ILE A 47 -4.53 -8.91 11.74
CA ILE A 47 -3.96 -7.61 11.32
C ILE A 47 -2.44 -7.74 11.14
N GLY A 48 -1.74 -8.44 12.03
CA GLY A 48 -0.31 -8.70 11.93
C GLY A 48 0.03 -9.54 10.69
N ALA A 49 -0.72 -10.61 10.42
CA ALA A 49 -0.55 -11.43 9.23
C ALA A 49 -0.80 -10.63 7.94
N MET A 50 -1.85 -9.82 7.89
CA MET A 50 -2.15 -8.93 6.75
C MET A 50 -1.08 -7.86 6.55
N THR A 51 -0.47 -7.37 7.63
CA THR A 51 0.67 -6.45 7.58
C THR A 51 1.88 -7.12 6.94
N ILE A 52 2.22 -8.34 7.37
CA ILE A 52 3.32 -9.14 6.79
C ILE A 52 3.05 -9.43 5.32
N PHE A 53 1.84 -9.86 4.96
CA PHE A 53 1.48 -10.11 3.56
C PHE A 53 1.54 -8.86 2.71
N THR A 54 1.09 -7.71 3.22
CA THR A 54 1.19 -6.44 2.49
C THR A 54 2.65 -6.14 2.17
N LEU A 55 3.54 -6.21 3.16
CA LEU A 55 4.98 -5.97 2.95
C LEU A 55 5.61 -6.97 1.98
N PHE A 56 5.26 -8.26 2.10
CA PHE A 56 5.74 -9.32 1.22
C PHE A 56 5.29 -9.11 -0.23
N PHE A 57 4.00 -8.85 -0.45
CA PHE A 57 3.46 -8.59 -1.79
C PHE A 57 4.03 -7.32 -2.39
N THR A 58 4.19 -6.25 -1.60
CA THR A 58 4.89 -5.05 -2.06
C THR A 58 6.28 -5.40 -2.56
N TRP A 59 7.07 -6.12 -1.79
CA TRP A 59 8.43 -6.50 -2.20
C TRP A 59 8.41 -7.38 -3.47
N ALA A 60 7.53 -8.37 -3.52
CA ALA A 60 7.39 -9.26 -4.67
C ALA A 60 6.99 -8.51 -5.95
N LEU A 61 6.03 -7.58 -5.87
CA LEU A 61 5.57 -6.76 -7.00
C LEU A 61 6.63 -5.74 -7.46
N LEU A 62 7.46 -5.24 -6.55
CA LEU A 62 8.53 -4.30 -6.89
C LEU A 62 9.77 -4.98 -7.47
N THR A 63 9.92 -6.29 -7.26
CA THR A 63 11.06 -7.05 -7.78
C THR A 63 11.03 -7.07 -9.30
N GLY A 64 12.09 -6.56 -9.94
CA GLY A 64 12.19 -6.48 -11.39
C GLY A 64 11.46 -5.29 -12.03
N THR A 65 10.78 -4.44 -11.24
CA THR A 65 10.16 -3.21 -11.76
C THR A 65 11.25 -2.16 -12.05
N ASN A 66 11.19 -1.50 -13.21
CA ASN A 66 12.05 -0.36 -13.53
C ASN A 66 11.46 0.94 -12.95
N TRP A 67 12.18 1.59 -12.04
CA TRP A 67 11.69 2.77 -11.31
C TRP A 67 11.77 4.06 -12.14
N GLN A 68 12.53 4.04 -13.23
CA GLN A 68 12.63 5.15 -14.18
C GLN A 68 11.54 5.10 -15.26
N THR A 69 10.67 4.09 -15.23
CA THR A 69 9.56 3.96 -16.20
C THR A 69 8.70 5.22 -16.16
N PRO A 70 8.51 5.91 -17.30
CA PRO A 70 7.69 7.11 -17.37
C PRO A 70 6.21 6.75 -17.26
N VAL A 71 5.50 7.36 -16.30
CA VAL A 71 4.05 7.26 -16.17
C VAL A 71 3.43 8.47 -16.90
N ASN A 72 2.57 8.19 -17.89
CA ASN A 72 1.83 9.22 -18.62
C ASN A 72 0.56 9.57 -17.85
N ILE A 73 0.49 10.78 -17.31
CA ILE A 73 -0.63 11.22 -16.44
C ILE A 73 -1.75 11.89 -17.27
N LEU A 74 -1.53 12.13 -18.56
CA LEU A 74 -2.44 12.87 -19.43
C LEU A 74 -2.57 12.18 -20.77
N ASN A 75 -3.65 11.40 -20.95
CA ASN A 75 -4.28 11.18 -22.26
C ASN A 75 -5.74 11.60 -22.15
N ILE A 76 -5.98 12.86 -21.78
CA ILE A 76 -7.30 13.48 -21.87
C ILE A 76 -7.16 14.51 -22.98
N ASN A 77 -7.36 14.06 -24.22
CA ASN A 77 -7.18 14.92 -25.38
C ASN A 77 -8.48 15.64 -25.76
N ASN A 78 -9.64 15.14 -25.34
CA ASN A 78 -10.93 15.83 -25.49
C ASN A 78 -11.95 15.31 -24.46
N ALA A 79 -12.85 16.18 -23.99
CA ALA A 79 -13.99 15.80 -23.12
C ALA A 79 -14.96 14.78 -23.76
N ASN A 80 -14.72 14.38 -25.01
CA ASN A 80 -15.52 13.43 -25.78
C ASN A 80 -14.94 11.99 -25.75
N ASP A 81 -13.69 11.79 -25.29
CA ASP A 81 -13.05 10.46 -25.28
C ASP A 81 -13.52 9.54 -24.13
N VAL A 82 -14.38 10.05 -23.24
CA VAL A 82 -14.97 9.26 -22.14
C VAL A 82 -16.13 8.38 -22.64
N ILE A 83 -16.65 8.59 -23.86
CA ILE A 83 -17.84 7.89 -24.40
C ILE A 83 -17.55 7.17 -25.73
N ASN A 84 -16.40 6.50 -25.86
CA ASN A 84 -16.21 5.54 -26.96
C ASN A 84 -15.26 4.41 -26.54
N PHE A 85 -15.80 3.44 -25.79
CA PHE A 85 -15.23 2.09 -25.79
C PHE A 85 -15.82 1.35 -26.99
N ASN A 86 -15.12 1.41 -28.11
CA ASN A 86 -15.42 0.54 -29.25
C ASN A 86 -14.13 0.05 -29.90
N VAL A 87 -13.47 -0.92 -29.24
CA VAL A 87 -13.00 -2.18 -29.83
C VAL A 87 -13.14 -3.26 -28.75
#